data_AF-A0A535T2H2-F1
#
_entry.id   AF-A0A535T2H2-F1
#
_cell.length_a   1.000
_cell.length_b   1.000
_cell.length_c   1.000
_cell.angle_alpha   90.00
_cell.angle_beta   90.00
_cell.angle_gamma   90.00
#
_symmetry.space_group_name_H-M   'P 1'
#
loop_
_entity.id
_entity.type
_entity.pdbx_description
1 polymer ?
#
loop_
_entity_poly.entity_id
_entity_poly.type
_entity_poly.pdbx_seq_one_letter_code
_entity_poly.pdbx_strand_id
1 'polypeptide(L)'
;MPGGGTDRQRCRRPLDPSGAAADNHGPGDRPGARLDGQGGGMTATKAGRHSAILDLVNRGSVHTQQEIAEALARRGMRTTQAMISRDIQELGLVRSGSCYRSSAGLVRELVLSIEVVEPMAVIRTPPGTANLVARRIDEAALPGIAGTVAGDDTIIAVLRQRGALRALKNLLVNAG
;
A
#
# COMPACT_ATOMS: atom_id res chain seq x y z
N MET A 1 -57.03 1.59 -26.53
CA MET A 1 -57.55 1.23 -25.19
C MET A 1 -56.39 1.22 -24.20
N PRO A 2 -56.20 2.22 -23.34
CA PRO A 2 -55.27 2.14 -22.22
C PRO A 2 -56.03 1.70 -20.96
N GLY A 3 -55.44 0.79 -20.18
CA GLY A 3 -55.97 0.35 -18.90
C GLY A 3 -54.85 0.07 -17.92
N GLY A 4 -55.11 0.37 -16.64
CA GLY A 4 -54.35 -0.13 -15.49
C GLY A 4 -53.54 0.94 -14.75
N GLY A 5 -54.19 1.64 -13.81
CA GLY A 5 -53.52 2.51 -12.85
C GLY A 5 -52.88 1.75 -11.68
N THR A 6 -51.98 2.43 -10.96
CA THR A 6 -51.81 2.27 -9.51
C THR A 6 -51.45 3.63 -8.91
N ASP A 7 -52.26 4.03 -7.94
CA ASP A 7 -52.17 5.21 -7.09
C ASP A 7 -51.50 4.80 -5.78
N ARG A 8 -50.39 5.44 -5.36
CA ARG A 8 -49.94 5.47 -3.94
C ARG A 8 -49.09 6.70 -3.60
N GLN A 9 -49.68 7.51 -2.72
CA GLN A 9 -49.08 8.27 -1.61
C GLN A 9 -48.30 9.58 -1.87
N ARG A 10 -49.08 10.67 -1.73
CA ARG A 10 -48.80 11.99 -1.13
C ARG A 10 -47.45 12.20 -0.43
N CYS A 11 -46.68 13.16 -0.93
CA CYS A 11 -45.74 13.98 -0.16
C CYS A 11 -46.42 15.27 0.32
N ARG A 12 -46.46 15.53 1.64
CA ARG A 12 -46.65 16.88 2.21
C ARG A 12 -45.73 17.05 3.45
N ARG A 13 -44.80 18.00 3.33
CA ARG A 13 -43.97 18.65 4.39
C ARG A 13 -44.80 19.70 5.17
N PRO A 14 -44.25 20.53 6.08
CA PRO A 14 -43.19 20.39 7.12
C PRO A 14 -43.71 20.94 8.49
N LEU A 15 -42.83 21.05 9.52
CA LEU A 15 -42.67 22.23 10.42
C LEU A 15 -41.66 21.95 11.57
N ASP A 16 -40.55 22.71 11.59
CA ASP A 16 -39.72 23.09 12.76
C ASP A 16 -40.46 24.21 13.56
N PRO A 17 -40.15 24.61 14.84
CA PRO A 17 -38.80 25.03 15.31
C PRO A 17 -38.43 25.01 16.83
N SER A 18 -37.11 25.18 17.08
CA SER A 18 -36.39 26.03 18.07
C SER A 18 -36.69 26.01 19.60
N GLY A 19 -35.62 25.91 20.43
CA GLY A 19 -35.47 26.70 21.68
C GLY A 19 -34.54 26.22 22.82
N ALA A 20 -33.36 26.86 22.94
CA ALA A 20 -32.67 27.39 24.16
C ALA A 20 -32.26 26.47 25.35
N ALA A 21 -30.99 26.33 25.81
CA ALA A 21 -29.99 27.25 26.42
C ALA A 21 -29.90 27.13 27.97
N ALA A 22 -28.70 26.82 28.53
CA ALA A 22 -28.19 27.31 29.83
C ALA A 22 -26.76 26.80 30.13
N ASP A 23 -25.86 27.75 30.38
CA ASP A 23 -24.51 27.61 30.95
C ASP A 23 -24.56 27.54 32.49
N ASN A 24 -23.49 27.01 33.15
CA ASN A 24 -22.80 27.72 34.25
C ASN A 24 -21.51 27.03 34.77
N HIS A 25 -20.56 27.90 35.12
CA HIS A 25 -19.16 27.76 35.57
C HIS A 25 -18.93 27.21 37.00
N GLY A 26 -17.72 26.69 37.29
CA GLY A 26 -17.12 26.76 38.63
C GLY A 26 -15.94 25.80 38.93
N PRO A 27 -14.77 26.26 39.42
CA PRO A 27 -13.49 25.53 39.36
C PRO A 27 -13.12 24.76 40.65
N GLY A 28 -12.24 23.76 40.52
CA GLY A 28 -11.63 23.04 41.66
C GLY A 28 -10.17 22.69 41.37
N ASP A 29 -9.26 23.30 42.12
CA ASP A 29 -7.80 23.22 41.98
C ASP A 29 -7.22 22.20 43.00
N ARG A 30 -6.37 21.27 42.51
CA ARG A 30 -5.22 20.58 43.16
C ARG A 30 -5.42 19.39 44.13
N PRO A 31 -4.34 18.61 44.45
CA PRO A 31 -3.19 18.17 43.61
C PRO A 31 -2.83 16.67 43.79
N GLY A 32 -1.97 16.14 42.90
CA GLY A 32 -0.93 15.18 43.30
C GLY A 32 -1.17 13.70 43.01
N ALA A 33 -0.96 13.30 41.75
CA ALA A 33 -0.44 11.97 41.45
C ALA A 33 0.79 12.13 40.56
N ARG A 34 1.97 12.04 41.20
CA ARG A 34 3.23 11.81 40.50
C ARG A 34 3.11 10.49 39.75
N LEU A 35 3.07 10.53 38.43
CA LEU A 35 3.42 9.38 37.61
C LEU A 35 4.89 9.56 37.24
N ASP A 36 5.72 9.00 38.11
CA ASP A 36 7.14 8.78 37.87
C ASP A 36 7.33 7.82 36.69
N GLY A 37 8.34 8.08 35.86
CA GLY A 37 8.83 7.13 34.85
C GLY A 37 8.65 7.57 33.39
N GLN A 38 9.30 8.67 32.99
CA GLN A 38 9.61 8.91 31.57
C GLN A 38 10.54 7.79 31.05
N GLY A 39 9.94 6.69 30.58
CA GLY A 39 10.56 5.85 29.56
C GLY A 39 10.54 6.62 28.24
N GLY A 40 11.60 7.40 27.98
CA GLY A 40 11.84 8.05 26.69
C GLY A 40 11.92 6.98 25.60
N GLY A 41 10.80 6.73 24.92
CA GLY A 41 10.78 5.81 23.79
C GLY A 41 11.71 6.34 22.72
N MET A 42 12.81 5.61 22.49
CA MET A 42 13.80 5.91 21.46
C MET A 42 13.08 6.12 20.13
N THR A 43 13.22 7.30 19.52
CA THR A 43 12.81 7.50 18.13
C THR A 43 13.69 6.61 17.27
N ALA A 44 13.09 5.58 16.67
CA ALA A 44 13.83 4.62 15.88
C ALA A 44 14.51 5.31 14.70
N THR A 45 15.76 4.93 14.42
CA THR A 45 16.43 5.36 13.19
C THR A 45 15.60 4.92 11.99
N LYS A 46 15.57 5.74 10.94
CA LYS A 46 14.82 5.44 9.71
C LYS A 46 15.19 4.06 9.15
N ALA A 47 16.49 3.74 9.11
CA ALA A 47 16.99 2.45 8.65
C ALA A 47 16.49 1.27 9.50
N GLY A 48 16.55 1.38 10.84
CA GLY A 48 16.05 0.33 11.73
C GLY A 48 14.54 0.12 11.59
N ARG A 49 13.79 1.22 11.44
CA ARG A 49 12.34 1.17 11.20
C ARG A 49 12.00 0.53 9.85
N HIS A 50 12.70 0.91 8.79
CA HIS A 50 12.54 0.35 7.44
C HIS A 50 12.79 -1.16 7.41
N SER A 51 13.89 -1.62 8.02
CA SER A 51 14.19 -3.04 8.15
C SER A 51 13.07 -3.80 8.87
N ALA A 52 12.57 -3.25 9.98
CA ALA A 52 11.51 -3.88 10.75
C ALA A 52 10.16 -3.93 10.00
N ILE A 53 9.83 -2.91 9.22
CA ILE A 53 8.63 -2.90 8.38
C ILE A 53 8.74 -4.01 7.31
N LEU A 54 9.88 -4.11 6.62
CA LEU A 54 10.11 -5.17 5.63
C LEU A 54 9.99 -6.56 6.24
N ASP A 55 10.55 -6.79 7.43
CA ASP A 55 10.42 -8.07 8.15
C ASP A 55 8.95 -8.43 8.43
N LEU A 56 8.15 -7.48 8.89
CA LEU A 56 6.73 -7.68 9.21
C LEU A 56 5.92 -8.04 7.96
N VAL A 57 6.20 -7.34 6.86
CA VAL A 57 5.58 -7.55 5.56
C VAL A 57 5.95 -8.91 4.97
N ASN A 58 7.24 -9.27 4.99
CA ASN A 58 7.72 -10.54 4.45
C ASN A 58 7.19 -11.77 5.22
N ARG A 59 6.83 -11.60 6.50
CA ARG A 59 6.20 -12.64 7.33
C ARG A 59 4.68 -12.70 7.17
N GLY A 60 4.07 -11.81 6.38
CA GLY A 60 2.61 -11.71 6.23
C GLY A 60 1.88 -11.40 7.54
N SER A 61 2.55 -10.78 8.51
CA SER A 61 2.03 -10.57 9.86
C SER A 61 1.27 -9.25 10.05
N VAL A 62 1.17 -8.43 8.99
CA VAL A 62 0.56 -7.09 9.04
C VAL A 62 -0.31 -6.81 7.82
N HIS A 63 -1.54 -6.39 8.10
CA HIS A 63 -2.61 -6.16 7.13
C HIS A 63 -3.02 -4.69 7.03
N THR A 64 -2.66 -3.89 8.05
CA THR A 64 -2.99 -2.47 8.15
C THR A 64 -1.78 -1.63 8.60
N GLN A 65 -1.80 -0.33 8.30
CA GLN A 65 -0.77 0.60 8.79
C GLN A 65 -0.77 0.70 10.32
N GLN A 66 -1.94 0.53 10.93
CA GLN A 66 -2.09 0.49 12.37
C GLN A 66 -1.38 -0.73 12.97
N GLU A 67 -1.54 -1.92 12.37
CA GLU A 67 -0.80 -3.12 12.80
C GLU A 67 0.71 -2.96 12.66
N ILE A 68 1.19 -2.27 11.62
CA ILE A 68 2.60 -1.90 11.48
C ILE A 68 3.02 -1.00 12.66
N ALA A 69 2.24 0.02 12.99
CA ALA A 69 2.52 0.93 14.10
C ALA A 69 2.61 0.18 15.43
N GLU A 70 1.64 -0.70 15.71
CA GLU A 70 1.57 -1.50 16.92
C GLU A 70 2.74 -2.48 17.02
N ALA A 71 3.10 -3.13 15.91
CA ALA A 71 4.23 -4.04 15.86
C ALA A 71 5.58 -3.32 16.07
N LEU A 72 5.73 -2.10 15.54
CA LEU A 72 6.92 -1.27 15.78
C LEU A 72 6.97 -0.76 17.23
N ALA A 73 5.82 -0.35 17.78
CA ALA A 73 5.72 0.09 19.17
C ALA A 73 6.09 -1.04 20.16
N ARG A 74 5.67 -2.29 19.88
CA ARG A 74 6.10 -3.48 20.65
C ARG A 74 7.61 -3.71 20.61
N ARG A 75 8.32 -3.20 19.60
CA ARG A 75 9.78 -3.22 19.48
C ARG A 75 10.45 -1.95 20.05
N GLY A 76 9.71 -1.11 20.77
CA GLY A 76 10.20 0.15 21.34
C GLY A 76 10.35 1.29 20.34
N MET A 77 9.90 1.13 19.10
CA MET A 77 10.01 2.12 18.04
C MET A 77 8.74 2.97 17.96
N ARG A 78 8.78 4.19 18.51
CA ARG A 78 7.64 5.12 18.42
C ARG A 78 7.49 5.67 17.01
N THR A 79 6.29 5.58 16.46
CA THR A 79 5.96 6.02 15.10
C THR A 79 4.59 6.68 15.05
N THR A 80 4.38 7.56 14.08
CA THR A 80 3.09 8.17 13.77
C THR A 80 2.56 7.60 12.45
N GLN A 81 1.27 7.74 12.20
CA GLN A 81 0.66 7.32 10.95
C GLN A 81 1.32 8.02 9.73
N ALA A 82 1.66 9.30 9.86
CA ALA A 82 2.35 10.04 8.80
C ALA A 82 3.75 9.47 8.49
N MET A 83 4.52 9.09 9.53
CA MET A 83 5.83 8.44 9.34
C MET A 83 5.68 7.10 8.62
N ILE A 84 4.74 6.26 9.06
CA ILE A 84 4.51 4.93 8.47
C ILE A 84 4.05 5.04 7.02
N SER A 85 3.12 5.95 6.72
CA SER A 85 2.63 6.18 5.36
C SER A 85 3.78 6.54 4.41
N ARG A 86 4.67 7.43 4.86
CA ARG A 86 5.86 7.81 4.08
C ARG A 86 6.84 6.65 3.92
N ASP A 87 7.10 5.89 4.99
CA ASP A 87 8.00 4.74 4.91
C ASP A 87 7.46 3.65 3.97
N ILE A 88 6.15 3.37 3.97
CA ILE A 88 5.50 2.44 3.03
C ILE A 88 5.73 2.87 1.58
N GLN A 89 5.57 4.16 1.29
CA GLN A 89 5.80 4.71 -0.05
C GLN A 89 7.28 4.61 -0.44
N GLU A 90 8.19 5.00 0.45
CA GLU A 90 9.64 4.96 0.20
C GLU A 90 10.16 3.53 0.04
N LEU A 91 9.58 2.56 0.76
CA LEU A 91 9.90 1.13 0.65
C LEU A 91 9.24 0.46 -0.56
N GLY A 92 8.41 1.19 -1.33
CA GLY A 92 7.68 0.63 -2.47
C GLY A 92 6.74 -0.51 -2.07
N LEU A 93 6.16 -0.43 -0.87
CA LEU A 93 5.17 -1.39 -0.40
C LEU A 93 3.80 -1.05 -0.98
N VAL A 94 3.14 -2.05 -1.53
CA VAL A 94 1.78 -1.92 -2.09
C VAL A 94 0.83 -2.87 -1.38
N ARG A 95 -0.46 -2.50 -1.34
CA ARG A 95 -1.50 -3.34 -0.75
C ARG A 95 -1.95 -4.37 -1.78
N SER A 96 -1.83 -5.65 -1.45
CA SER A 96 -2.34 -6.77 -2.25
C SER A 96 -3.36 -7.55 -1.42
N GLY A 97 -4.64 -7.43 -1.78
CA GLY A 97 -5.74 -7.96 -0.97
C GLY A 97 -5.74 -7.36 0.44
N SER A 98 -5.61 -8.21 1.46
CA SER A 98 -5.57 -7.81 2.87
C SER A 98 -4.17 -7.51 3.39
N CYS A 99 -3.09 -7.74 2.64
CA CYS A 99 -1.72 -7.63 3.17
C CYS A 99 -0.91 -6.56 2.45
N TYR A 100 0.04 -5.94 3.15
CA TYR A 100 1.12 -5.21 2.49
C TYR A 100 2.13 -6.19 1.92
N ARG A 101 2.67 -5.89 0.74
CA ARG A 101 3.79 -6.63 0.13
C ARG A 101 4.75 -5.66 -0.53
N SER A 102 6.03 -6.03 -0.59
CA SER A 102 6.97 -5.28 -1.41
C SER A 102 6.62 -5.43 -2.88
N SER A 103 6.75 -4.36 -3.66
CA SER A 103 6.61 -4.40 -5.11
C SER A 103 7.52 -5.47 -5.72
N ALA A 104 8.74 -5.60 -5.20
CA ALA A 104 9.71 -6.64 -5.53
C ALA A 104 9.16 -8.07 -5.33
N GLY A 105 8.63 -8.37 -4.14
CA GLY A 105 8.10 -9.69 -3.82
C GLY A 105 6.83 -10.04 -4.60
N LEU A 106 5.96 -9.06 -4.85
CA LEU A 106 4.78 -9.26 -5.68
C LEU A 106 5.13 -9.58 -7.13
N VAL A 107 6.06 -8.84 -7.72
CA VAL A 107 6.43 -9.04 -9.12
C VAL A 107 6.98 -10.45 -9.35
N ARG A 108 7.74 -10.99 -8.40
CA ARG A 108 8.22 -12.37 -8.48
C ARG A 108 7.09 -13.41 -8.50
N GLU A 109 6.06 -13.23 -7.67
CA GLU A 109 4.90 -14.13 -7.63
C GLU A 109 3.99 -14.00 -8.86
N LEU A 110 4.02 -12.83 -9.52
CA LEU A 110 3.14 -12.51 -10.64
C LEU A 110 3.73 -12.87 -12.01
N VAL A 111 4.98 -13.29 -12.11
CA VAL A 111 5.60 -13.70 -13.38
C VAL A 111 5.46 -15.21 -13.56
N LEU A 112 4.63 -15.62 -14.53
CA LEU A 112 4.39 -17.03 -14.87
C LEU A 112 5.45 -17.59 -15.82
N SER A 113 5.86 -16.80 -16.82
CA SER A 113 6.89 -17.19 -17.78
C SER A 113 7.56 -15.98 -18.42
N ILE A 114 8.78 -16.19 -18.94
CA ILE A 114 9.53 -15.22 -19.75
C ILE A 114 10.07 -15.94 -20.99
N GLU A 115 9.56 -15.58 -22.16
CA GLU A 115 10.04 -16.04 -23.47
C GLU A 115 10.81 -14.92 -24.16
N VAL A 116 11.84 -15.25 -24.94
CA VAL A 116 12.68 -14.25 -25.63
C VAL A 116 12.56 -14.46 -27.12
N VAL A 117 12.08 -13.42 -27.80
CA VAL A 117 11.93 -13.34 -29.25
C VAL A 117 12.69 -12.09 -29.69
N GLU A 118 14.02 -12.17 -29.83
CA GLU A 118 14.89 -10.99 -29.99
C GLU A 118 14.40 -10.07 -31.14
N PRO A 119 14.31 -8.75 -30.92
CA PRO A 119 14.79 -7.99 -29.76
C PRO A 119 13.80 -7.87 -28.59
N MET A 120 12.78 -8.73 -28.50
CA MET A 120 11.70 -8.65 -27.51
C MET A 120 11.79 -9.76 -26.45
N ALA A 121 11.26 -9.49 -25.26
CA ALA A 121 10.90 -10.49 -24.28
C ALA A 121 9.40 -10.44 -24.01
N VAL A 122 8.74 -11.59 -24.01
CA VAL A 122 7.32 -11.76 -23.72
C VAL A 122 7.18 -12.35 -22.33
N ILE A 123 6.51 -11.63 -21.44
CA ILE A 123 6.32 -12.00 -20.04
C ILE A 123 4.84 -12.29 -19.81
N ARG A 124 4.51 -13.46 -19.26
CA ARG A 124 3.14 -13.82 -18.89
C ARG A 124 2.90 -13.59 -17.42
N THR A 125 1.73 -13.07 -17.07
CA THR A 125 1.29 -12.80 -15.71
C THR A 125 -0.13 -13.34 -15.49
N PRO A 126 -0.63 -13.44 -14.24
CA PRO A 126 -2.06 -13.63 -14.00
C PRO A 126 -2.92 -12.52 -14.63
N PRO A 127 -4.21 -12.76 -14.88
CA PRO A 127 -5.14 -11.75 -15.41
C PRO A 127 -5.14 -10.45 -14.59
N GLY A 128 -5.15 -9.31 -15.28
CA GLY A 128 -5.18 -7.98 -14.67
C GLY A 128 -3.90 -7.52 -13.98
N THR A 129 -2.78 -8.25 -14.10
CA THR A 129 -1.54 -7.95 -13.34
C THR A 129 -0.35 -7.48 -14.19
N ALA A 130 -0.46 -7.54 -15.53
CA ALA A 130 0.62 -7.17 -16.43
C ALA A 130 1.11 -5.72 -16.22
N ASN A 131 0.19 -4.77 -16.02
CA ASN A 131 0.54 -3.36 -15.77
C ASN A 131 1.37 -3.16 -14.49
N LEU A 132 1.10 -3.94 -13.44
CA LEU A 132 1.85 -3.85 -12.18
C LEU A 132 3.29 -4.29 -12.37
N VAL A 133 3.49 -5.42 -13.08
CA VAL A 133 4.82 -5.95 -13.38
C VAL A 133 5.58 -5.04 -14.35
N ALA A 134 4.92 -4.53 -15.39
CA ALA A 134 5.52 -3.63 -16.37
C ALA A 134 6.02 -2.32 -15.73
N ARG A 135 5.18 -1.70 -14.88
CA ARG A 135 5.57 -0.52 -14.12
C ARG A 135 6.84 -0.76 -13.29
N ARG A 136 6.98 -1.93 -12.67
CA ARG A 136 8.18 -2.26 -11.89
C ARG A 136 9.43 -2.39 -12.75
N ILE A 137 9.29 -2.91 -13.97
CA ILE A 137 10.39 -2.99 -14.96
C ILE A 137 10.81 -1.59 -15.38
N ASP A 138 9.86 -0.72 -15.69
CA ASP A 138 10.13 0.66 -16.12
C ASP A 138 10.77 1.48 -14.99
N GLU A 139 10.25 1.36 -13.75
CA GLU A 139 10.80 2.02 -12.55
C GLU A 139 12.22 1.53 -12.21
N ALA A 140 12.58 0.30 -12.57
CA ALA A 140 13.93 -0.21 -12.37
C ALA A 140 14.96 0.41 -13.33
N ALA A 141 14.50 1.10 -14.39
CA ALA A 141 15.33 1.80 -15.37
C ALA A 141 16.53 0.97 -15.87
N LEU A 142 16.29 -0.32 -16.16
CA LEU A 142 17.35 -1.26 -16.49
C LEU A 142 18.08 -0.84 -17.79
N PRO A 143 19.41 -0.68 -17.77
CA PRO A 143 20.18 -0.38 -18.97
C PRO A 143 19.94 -1.43 -20.06
N GLY A 144 19.67 -0.96 -21.27
CA GLY A 144 19.45 -1.84 -22.42
C GLY A 144 18.01 -2.32 -22.58
N ILE A 145 17.04 -1.87 -21.78
CA ILE A 145 15.61 -1.97 -22.08
C ILE A 145 15.14 -0.64 -22.69
N ALA A 146 14.49 -0.69 -23.85
CA ALA A 146 13.93 0.50 -24.50
C ALA A 146 12.62 0.96 -23.84
N GLY A 147 11.81 -0.01 -23.39
CA GLY A 147 10.54 0.21 -22.70
C GLY A 147 9.71 -1.07 -22.67
N THR A 148 8.54 -0.99 -22.04
CA THR A 148 7.56 -2.07 -21.96
C THR A 148 6.20 -1.64 -22.50
N VAL A 149 5.42 -2.62 -22.97
CA VAL A 149 3.99 -2.47 -23.29
C VAL A 149 3.24 -3.58 -22.56
N ALA A 150 2.28 -3.20 -21.73
CA ALA A 150 1.45 -4.14 -20.97
C ALA A 150 0.06 -4.28 -21.58
N GLY A 151 -0.39 -5.53 -21.73
CA GLY A 151 -1.80 -5.90 -21.91
C GLY A 151 -2.46 -6.19 -20.56
N ASP A 152 -3.33 -7.20 -20.53
CA ASP A 152 -3.98 -7.67 -19.29
C ASP A 152 -3.12 -8.71 -18.54
N ASP A 153 -2.65 -9.72 -19.27
CA ASP A 153 -1.91 -10.89 -18.74
C ASP A 153 -0.54 -11.09 -19.42
N THR A 154 -0.14 -10.14 -20.27
CA THR A 154 1.04 -10.25 -21.13
C THR A 154 1.77 -8.92 -21.21
N ILE A 155 3.09 -8.94 -21.14
CA ILE A 155 3.97 -7.77 -21.28
C ILE A 155 4.97 -8.05 -22.38
N ILE A 156 5.19 -7.07 -23.24
CA ILE A 156 6.28 -7.06 -24.21
C ILE A 156 7.33 -6.06 -23.72
N ALA A 157 8.55 -6.53 -23.46
CA ALA A 157 9.70 -5.69 -23.17
C ALA A 157 10.62 -5.64 -24.41
N VAL A 158 10.93 -4.44 -24.89
CA VAL A 158 11.84 -4.24 -26.03
C VAL A 158 13.27 -4.08 -25.51
N LEU A 159 14.16 -4.97 -25.92
CA LEU A 159 15.56 -5.02 -25.51
C LEU A 159 16.44 -4.32 -26.57
N ARG A 160 17.26 -3.36 -26.16
CA ARG A 160 18.28 -2.71 -27.01
C ARG A 160 19.57 -3.51 -27.09
N GLN A 161 19.88 -4.32 -26.08
CA GLN A 161 21.15 -5.04 -25.95
C GLN A 161 20.93 -6.45 -25.41
N ARG A 162 21.74 -7.42 -25.87
CA ARG A 162 21.67 -8.82 -25.43
C ARG A 162 21.85 -9.01 -23.92
N GLY A 163 22.64 -8.13 -23.27
CA GLY A 163 22.86 -8.17 -21.82
C GLY A 163 21.63 -7.79 -20.97
N ALA A 164 20.66 -7.07 -21.54
CA ALA A 164 19.49 -6.59 -20.82
C ALA A 164 18.58 -7.73 -20.33
N LEU A 165 18.56 -8.86 -21.04
CA LEU A 165 17.78 -10.03 -20.66
C LEU A 165 18.17 -10.57 -19.28
N ARG A 166 19.47 -10.61 -18.99
CA ARG A 166 19.96 -11.11 -17.69
C ARG A 166 19.54 -10.19 -16.55
N ALA A 167 19.64 -8.88 -16.75
CA ALA A 167 19.19 -7.88 -15.78
C ALA A 167 17.67 -7.97 -15.55
N LEU A 168 16.88 -8.12 -16.62
CA LEU A 168 15.43 -8.30 -16.56
C LEU A 168 15.07 -9.58 -15.78
N LYS A 169 15.69 -10.71 -16.10
CA LYS A 169 15.45 -11.97 -15.37
C LYS A 169 15.82 -11.85 -13.90
N ASN A 170 16.92 -11.20 -13.55
CA ASN A 170 17.29 -10.98 -12.16
C ASN A 170 16.27 -10.12 -11.42
N LEU A 171 15.77 -9.05 -12.04
CA LEU A 171 14.73 -8.22 -11.45
C LEU A 171 13.43 -9.00 -11.21
N LEU A 172 13.02 -9.84 -12.15
CA LEU A 172 11.73 -10.53 -12.10
C LEU A 172 11.77 -11.83 -11.28
N VAL A 173 12.90 -12.53 -11.24
CA VAL A 173 13.02 -13.85 -10.60
C VAL A 173 13.76 -13.79 -9.27
N ASN A 174 14.72 -12.87 -9.13
CA ASN A 174 15.60 -12.76 -7.95
C ASN A 174 15.34 -11.49 -7.12
N ALA A 175 14.18 -10.85 -7.29
CA ALA A 175 13.74 -9.77 -6.40
C ALA A 175 13.41 -10.35 -5.01
N GLY A 176 14.42 -10.50 -4.18
CA GLY A 176 14.36 -10.94 -2.78
C GLY A 176 15.50 -10.32 -2.00
#